data_AF-A0A7S1SEU1-F1
#
_entry.id   AF-A0A7S1SEU1-F1
#
_cell.length_a   1.000
_cell.length_b   1.000
_cell.length_c   1.000
_cell.angle_alpha   90.00
_cell.angle_beta   90.00
_cell.angle_gamma   90.00
#
_symmetry.space_group_name_H-M   'P 1'
#
loop_
_entity.id
_entity.type
_entity.pdbx_description
1 polymer ?
#
loop_
_entity_poly.entity_id
_entity_poly.type
_entity_poly.pdbx_seq_one_letter_code
_entity_poly.pdbx_strand_id
1 'polypeptide(L)'
;TTTTTTTTTTTTTAPSSARQTNESALVGCDFQTEPITPYFWDESCNPHGLGCFADGIHGECRFCGQGAYASVPCPTCNFTGPAPGPHYWDNACRRDPTLRGCRADGVNLECRRCGSGEYQDVRCPAWVVPTHGQCSFQSQPATPHYWEPACRRGITGCWADGIHAECRWCGEGPYRSIPCPE
;
A
#
# COMPACT_ATOMS: atom_id res chain seq x y z
N THR A 1 45.58 27.38 -65.63
CA THR A 1 44.27 27.54 -64.94
C THR A 1 44.22 26.47 -63.89
N THR A 2 44.56 26.82 -62.65
CA THR A 2 44.79 25.86 -61.56
C THR A 2 43.62 25.99 -60.60
N THR A 3 42.73 25.01 -60.61
CA THR A 3 41.51 25.02 -59.80
C THR A 3 41.75 24.20 -58.54
N THR A 4 41.95 24.88 -57.42
CA THR A 4 42.09 24.28 -56.09
C THR A 4 40.70 23.87 -55.59
N THR A 5 40.47 22.56 -55.40
CA THR A 5 39.20 22.02 -54.90
C THR A 5 39.28 21.84 -53.39
N THR A 6 38.41 22.56 -52.67
CA THR A 6 38.31 22.62 -51.21
C THR A 6 37.65 21.35 -50.64
N THR A 7 38.31 20.76 -49.66
CA THR A 7 37.85 19.62 -48.83
C THR A 7 36.61 20.00 -48.02
N THR A 8 35.53 19.20 -48.11
CA THR A 8 34.37 19.31 -47.23
C THR A 8 34.31 18.08 -46.33
N THR A 9 34.71 18.26 -45.07
CA THR A 9 34.64 17.25 -44.01
C THR A 9 33.24 17.33 -43.39
N THR A 10 32.43 16.29 -43.57
CA THR A 10 31.10 16.16 -42.97
C THR A 10 31.25 15.77 -41.50
N THR A 11 31.10 16.74 -40.61
CA THR A 11 30.95 16.52 -39.17
C THR A 11 29.50 16.06 -38.89
N THR A 12 29.31 14.78 -38.60
CA THR A 12 28.03 14.24 -38.14
C THR A 12 27.80 14.66 -36.68
N THR A 13 26.99 15.70 -36.51
CA THR A 13 26.51 16.18 -35.22
C THR A 13 25.61 15.13 -34.57
N ALA A 14 25.94 14.74 -33.34
CA ALA A 14 25.11 13.87 -32.50
C ALA A 14 23.75 14.54 -32.21
N PRO A 15 22.63 13.81 -32.29
CA PRO A 15 21.37 14.30 -31.75
C PRO A 15 21.43 14.25 -30.22
N SER A 16 21.72 15.40 -29.62
CA SER A 16 21.39 15.67 -28.22
C SER A 16 19.88 15.88 -28.15
N SER A 17 19.14 14.98 -27.51
CA SER A 17 17.73 15.21 -27.22
C SER A 17 17.23 14.40 -26.02
N ALA A 18 16.43 15.10 -25.22
CA ALA A 18 15.72 14.68 -24.02
C ALA A 18 16.57 14.42 -22.75
N ARG A 19 16.75 15.52 -22.00
CA ARG A 19 16.87 15.52 -20.54
C ARG A 19 15.75 14.64 -19.98
N GLN A 20 16.06 13.41 -19.57
CA GLN A 20 15.15 12.60 -18.77
C GLN A 20 14.87 13.39 -17.50
N THR A 21 13.67 13.95 -17.42
CA THR A 21 13.11 14.47 -16.18
C THR A 21 13.05 13.31 -15.23
N ASN A 22 13.86 13.38 -14.18
CA ASN A 22 13.83 12.45 -13.06
C ASN A 22 12.46 12.59 -12.37
N GLU A 23 11.48 11.85 -12.87
CA GLU A 23 10.09 11.77 -12.39
C GLU A 23 9.94 10.84 -11.18
N SER A 24 11.05 10.37 -10.61
CA SER A 24 11.07 9.37 -9.53
C SER A 24 11.46 9.93 -8.15
N ALA A 25 11.33 11.23 -7.91
CA ALA A 25 11.30 11.74 -6.53
C ALA A 25 9.90 11.51 -5.93
N LEU A 26 9.53 10.24 -5.76
CA LEU A 26 8.24 9.86 -5.20
C LEU A 26 8.28 10.06 -3.68
N VAL A 27 7.56 11.06 -3.14
CA VAL A 27 7.32 11.19 -1.68
C VAL A 27 6.46 10.01 -1.20
N GLY A 28 7.11 8.95 -0.75
CA GLY A 28 6.48 7.71 -0.31
C GLY A 28 7.51 6.58 -0.32
N CYS A 29 7.37 5.66 0.62
CA CYS A 29 8.21 4.47 0.65
C CYS A 29 7.92 3.57 -0.56
N ASP A 30 8.97 3.03 -1.19
CA ASP A 30 8.84 2.16 -2.36
C ASP A 30 9.48 0.79 -2.11
N PHE A 31 8.66 -0.17 -1.68
CA PHE A 31 9.12 -1.52 -1.40
C PHE A 31 8.90 -2.45 -2.60
N GLN A 32 9.94 -3.21 -2.97
CA GLN A 32 9.78 -4.32 -3.93
C GLN A 32 8.81 -5.40 -3.43
N THR A 33 8.74 -5.60 -2.12
CA THR A 33 7.81 -6.52 -1.47
C THR A 33 7.27 -5.83 -0.23
N GLU A 34 5.94 -5.75 -0.14
CA GLU A 34 5.24 -5.09 0.96
C GLU A 34 5.67 -5.67 2.32
N PRO A 35 6.22 -4.86 3.23
CA PRO A 35 6.67 -5.34 4.52
C PRO A 35 5.50 -5.59 5.48
N ILE A 36 5.68 -6.57 6.37
CA ILE A 36 4.79 -6.76 7.53
C ILE A 36 5.07 -5.75 8.65
N THR A 37 6.15 -4.98 8.54
CA THR A 37 6.53 -3.94 9.49
C THR A 37 5.91 -2.62 9.11
N PRO A 38 5.11 -1.98 10.00
CA PRO A 38 4.58 -0.66 9.77
C PRO A 38 5.70 0.32 9.44
N TYR A 39 5.40 1.19 8.49
CA TYR A 39 6.31 2.24 8.06
C TYR A 39 5.53 3.51 7.78
N PHE A 40 6.25 4.62 7.77
CA PHE A 40 5.74 5.91 7.38
C PHE A 40 6.87 6.74 6.77
N TRP A 41 6.51 7.83 6.13
CA TRP A 41 7.50 8.76 5.61
C TRP A 41 7.72 9.90 6.60
N ASP A 42 8.95 9.99 7.09
CA ASP A 42 9.45 10.89 8.13
C ASP A 42 10.48 11.85 7.53
N GLU A 43 10.12 13.11 7.35
CA GLU A 43 11.03 14.14 6.80
C GLU A 43 12.22 14.43 7.72
N SER A 44 12.13 14.06 9.00
CA SER A 44 13.22 14.21 9.96
C SER A 44 14.15 12.98 10.00
N CYS A 45 13.84 11.93 9.24
CA CYS A 45 14.64 10.72 9.23
C CYS A 45 16.02 10.97 8.60
N ASN A 46 17.05 10.72 9.40
CA ASN A 46 18.42 10.62 8.89
C ASN A 46 18.66 9.17 8.45
N PRO A 47 19.31 8.86 7.31
CA PRO A 47 19.58 7.50 6.88
C PRO A 47 20.26 6.58 7.92
N HIS A 48 20.94 7.15 8.93
CA HIS A 48 21.55 6.40 10.04
C HIS A 48 20.66 6.26 11.29
N GLY A 49 19.46 6.84 11.29
CA GLY A 49 18.49 6.78 12.37
C GLY A 49 17.76 5.45 12.46
N LEU A 50 17.28 5.11 13.66
CA LEU A 50 16.54 3.85 13.88
C LEU A 50 15.28 3.79 13.00
N GLY A 51 15.24 2.79 12.13
CA GLY A 51 14.14 2.52 11.21
C GLY A 51 14.20 3.29 9.89
N CYS A 52 15.10 4.28 9.73
CA CYS A 52 15.22 5.06 8.50
C CYS A 52 15.78 4.23 7.33
N PHE A 53 15.64 4.76 6.11
CA PHE A 53 16.04 4.05 4.88
C PHE A 53 15.38 2.67 4.76
N ALA A 54 14.14 2.55 5.25
CA ALA A 54 13.44 1.28 5.39
C ALA A 54 13.23 0.56 4.04
N ASP A 55 13.00 1.31 2.97
CA ASP A 55 12.80 0.79 1.61
C ASP A 55 14.10 0.58 0.81
N GLY A 56 15.25 0.97 1.38
CA GLY A 56 16.55 0.87 0.71
C GLY A 56 16.77 1.91 -0.39
N ILE A 57 15.87 2.90 -0.53
CA ILE A 57 15.89 3.91 -1.60
C ILE A 57 15.82 5.32 -1.01
N HIS A 58 14.91 5.57 -0.06
CA HIS A 58 14.59 6.89 0.46
C HIS A 58 14.99 7.02 1.94
N GLY A 59 15.76 8.05 2.28
CA GLY A 59 16.23 8.29 3.66
C GLY A 59 15.08 8.50 4.64
N GLU A 60 14.01 9.12 4.15
CA GLU A 60 12.80 9.51 4.87
C GLU A 60 11.86 8.32 5.14
N CYS A 61 12.02 7.21 4.44
CA CYS A 61 11.19 6.03 4.69
C CYS A 61 11.59 5.37 6.02
N ARG A 62 10.65 5.28 6.97
CA ARG A 62 10.93 4.85 8.34
C ARG A 62 10.02 3.72 8.83
N PHE A 63 10.61 2.62 9.32
CA PHE A 63 9.89 1.59 10.08
C PHE A 63 9.52 2.05 11.50
N CYS A 64 8.39 1.58 12.02
CA CYS A 64 7.85 1.98 13.32
C CYS A 64 7.01 0.91 14.03
N GLY A 65 6.72 1.13 15.32
CA GLY A 65 5.61 0.52 16.05
C GLY A 65 5.75 -0.94 16.48
N GLN A 66 6.68 -1.72 15.94
CA GLN A 66 6.84 -3.12 16.32
C GLN A 66 8.27 -3.65 16.19
N GLY A 67 8.53 -4.79 16.84
CA GLY A 67 9.80 -5.49 16.77
C GLY A 67 10.98 -4.58 17.15
N ALA A 68 12.00 -4.54 16.28
CA ALA A 68 13.18 -3.68 16.47
C ALA A 68 12.86 -2.17 16.43
N TYR A 69 11.67 -1.79 15.99
CA TYR A 69 11.23 -0.39 15.83
C TYR A 69 10.10 -0.02 16.79
N ALA A 70 9.84 -0.82 17.82
CA ALA A 70 8.79 -0.57 18.80
C ALA A 70 8.95 0.78 19.55
N SER A 71 10.17 1.30 19.66
CA SER A 71 10.45 2.62 20.25
C SER A 71 10.22 3.79 19.30
N VAL A 72 10.03 3.53 17.99
CA VAL A 72 9.70 4.54 17.00
C VAL A 72 8.17 4.62 16.89
N PRO A 73 7.53 5.73 17.31
CA PRO A 73 6.09 5.86 17.23
C PRO A 73 5.65 5.95 15.78
N CYS A 74 4.65 5.15 15.40
CA CYS A 74 3.96 5.33 14.13
C CYS A 74 3.00 6.51 14.21
N PRO A 75 2.83 7.28 13.13
CA PRO A 75 1.70 8.20 13.00
C PRO A 75 0.37 7.45 13.12
N THR A 76 -0.62 8.09 13.72
CA THR A 76 -1.93 7.50 13.98
C THR A 76 -3.05 8.36 13.43
N CYS A 77 -4.06 7.73 12.84
CA CYS A 77 -5.33 8.39 12.56
C CYS A 77 -6.08 8.75 13.85
N ASN A 78 -6.84 9.84 13.82
CA ASN A 78 -7.56 10.38 14.97
C ASN A 78 -9.07 10.43 14.71
N PHE A 79 -9.75 9.30 14.94
CA PHE A 79 -11.20 9.18 14.74
C PHE A 79 -11.98 9.71 15.94
N THR A 80 -13.04 10.47 15.68
CA THR A 80 -14.07 10.79 16.68
C THR A 80 -14.98 9.58 16.90
N GLY A 81 -14.48 8.58 17.63
CA GLY A 81 -15.17 7.31 17.90
C GLY A 81 -14.46 6.09 17.27
N PRO A 82 -15.14 4.93 17.21
CA PRO A 82 -14.58 3.72 16.60
C PRO A 82 -14.24 3.94 15.13
N ALA A 83 -13.07 3.46 14.68
CA ALA A 83 -12.69 3.52 13.29
C ALA A 83 -13.66 2.67 12.42
N PRO A 84 -14.20 3.20 11.32
CA PRO A 84 -15.24 2.53 10.53
C PRO A 84 -14.70 1.43 9.59
N GLY A 85 -13.42 1.05 9.70
CA GLY A 85 -12.78 0.05 8.85
C GLY A 85 -11.25 0.12 8.89
N PRO A 86 -10.58 -0.70 8.06
CA PRO A 86 -9.14 -0.71 7.90
C PRO A 86 -8.68 0.64 7.37
N HIS A 87 -7.59 1.14 7.95
CA HIS A 87 -6.99 2.40 7.58
C HIS A 87 -5.50 2.38 7.89
N TYR A 88 -4.76 3.24 7.21
CA TYR A 88 -3.33 3.40 7.44
C TYR A 88 -2.90 4.82 7.16
N TRP A 89 -1.70 5.14 7.61
CA TRP A 89 -1.09 6.43 7.33
C TRP A 89 -0.41 6.39 5.96
N ASP A 90 -0.99 7.13 5.00
CA ASP A 90 -0.52 7.20 3.62
C ASP A 90 -0.07 8.61 3.25
N ASN A 91 1.24 8.79 3.13
CA ASN A 91 1.82 10.07 2.75
C ASN A 91 1.55 10.42 1.28
N ALA A 92 1.13 9.47 0.44
CA ALA A 92 0.68 9.78 -0.91
C ALA A 92 -0.54 10.73 -0.91
N CYS A 93 -1.38 10.69 0.13
CA CYS A 93 -2.50 11.61 0.31
C CYS A 93 -2.07 13.09 0.43
N ARG A 94 -0.84 13.38 0.89
CA ARG A 94 -0.32 14.77 0.89
C ARG A 94 -0.06 15.29 -0.51
N ARG A 95 0.36 14.41 -1.42
CA ARG A 95 0.67 14.76 -2.81
C ARG A 95 -0.57 14.83 -3.67
N ASP A 96 -1.43 13.84 -3.52
CA ASP A 96 -2.69 13.76 -4.24
C ASP A 96 -3.83 13.56 -3.22
N PRO A 97 -4.40 14.67 -2.72
CA PRO A 97 -5.57 14.63 -1.84
C PRO A 97 -6.82 14.01 -2.47
N THR A 98 -6.82 13.78 -3.80
CA THR A 98 -7.94 13.18 -4.52
C THR A 98 -7.89 11.65 -4.50
N LEU A 99 -6.78 11.07 -4.04
CA LEU A 99 -6.66 9.63 -3.86
C LEU A 99 -7.81 9.11 -2.98
N ARG A 100 -8.43 8.04 -3.46
CA ARG A 100 -9.59 7.45 -2.80
C ARG A 100 -9.19 6.95 -1.41
N GLY A 101 -9.97 7.35 -0.40
CA GLY A 101 -9.80 6.94 0.99
C GLY A 101 -9.06 7.95 1.88
N CYS A 102 -8.40 8.97 1.33
CA CYS A 102 -7.71 9.99 2.11
C CYS A 102 -8.65 10.79 3.03
N ARG A 103 -8.09 11.43 4.07
CA ARG A 103 -8.85 12.11 5.13
C ARG A 103 -9.91 11.22 5.77
N ALA A 104 -9.59 9.95 5.99
CA ALA A 104 -10.52 8.97 6.52
C ALA A 104 -11.05 9.33 7.91
N ASP A 105 -10.22 9.92 8.77
CA ASP A 105 -10.59 10.31 10.13
C ASP A 105 -11.22 11.71 10.23
N GLY A 106 -11.33 12.43 9.11
CA GLY A 106 -11.84 13.81 9.07
C GLY A 106 -10.85 14.87 9.55
N VAL A 107 -9.69 14.47 10.09
CA VAL A 107 -8.70 15.36 10.72
C VAL A 107 -7.42 15.38 9.89
N ASN A 108 -6.77 14.23 9.73
CA ASN A 108 -5.47 14.07 9.10
C ASN A 108 -5.64 13.69 7.63
N LEU A 109 -4.96 14.39 6.73
CA LEU A 109 -5.09 14.13 5.29
C LEU A 109 -4.55 12.74 4.91
N GLU A 110 -3.48 12.33 5.58
CA GLU A 110 -2.75 11.09 5.42
C GLU A 110 -3.50 9.87 5.95
N CYS A 111 -4.52 10.06 6.78
CA CYS A 111 -5.33 8.95 7.19
C CYS A 111 -6.09 8.40 5.98
N ARG A 112 -5.76 7.20 5.51
CA ARG A 112 -6.34 6.60 4.32
C ARG A 112 -7.11 5.32 4.64
N ARG A 113 -8.38 5.26 4.23
CA ARG A 113 -9.23 4.06 4.28
C ARG A 113 -8.85 3.08 3.16
N CYS A 114 -8.90 1.79 3.47
CA CYS A 114 -8.56 0.74 2.51
C CYS A 114 -9.35 -0.56 2.74
N GLY A 115 -9.34 -1.46 1.75
CA GLY A 115 -9.73 -2.87 1.87
C GLY A 115 -11.19 -3.17 2.24
N SER A 116 -12.06 -2.17 2.35
CA SER A 116 -13.44 -2.38 2.80
C SER A 116 -14.43 -1.36 2.24
N GLY A 117 -15.69 -1.79 2.09
CA GLY A 117 -16.78 -0.93 1.63
C GLY A 117 -16.47 -0.30 0.27
N GLU A 118 -16.63 1.02 0.17
CA GLU A 118 -16.32 1.80 -1.04
C GLU A 118 -14.82 1.93 -1.33
N TYR A 119 -13.96 1.43 -0.43
CA TYR A 119 -12.51 1.46 -0.52
C TYR A 119 -11.91 0.05 -0.71
N GLN A 120 -12.72 -0.93 -1.10
CA GLN A 120 -12.26 -2.31 -1.37
C GLN A 120 -11.19 -2.38 -2.48
N ASP A 121 -11.15 -1.40 -3.38
CA ASP A 121 -10.17 -1.25 -4.45
C ASP A 121 -8.86 -0.59 -3.98
N VAL A 122 -8.90 0.08 -2.82
CA VAL A 122 -7.71 0.65 -2.20
C VAL A 122 -6.98 -0.45 -1.45
N ARG A 123 -5.79 -0.82 -1.94
CA ARG A 123 -4.93 -1.83 -1.31
C ARG A 123 -4.53 -1.38 0.09
N CYS A 124 -4.67 -2.30 1.05
CA CYS A 124 -4.11 -2.11 2.39
C CYS A 124 -2.70 -2.69 2.48
N PRO A 125 -1.80 -2.05 3.24
CA PRO A 125 -0.56 -2.68 3.71
C PRO A 125 -0.83 -3.97 4.49
N ALA A 126 0.09 -4.93 4.38
CA ALA A 126 -0.04 -6.26 4.99
C ALA A 126 -0.14 -6.23 6.52
N TRP A 127 0.35 -5.16 7.15
CA TRP A 127 0.32 -4.97 8.61
C TRP A 127 -0.99 -4.37 9.12
N VAL A 128 -1.84 -3.83 8.22
CA VAL A 128 -3.15 -3.24 8.56
C VAL A 128 -4.23 -4.31 8.50
N VAL A 129 -4.16 -5.12 7.45
CA VAL A 129 -4.95 -6.32 7.28
C VAL A 129 -4.01 -7.36 6.68
N PRO A 130 -3.93 -8.56 7.27
CA PRO A 130 -3.13 -9.65 6.71
C PRO A 130 -3.44 -9.78 5.22
N THR A 131 -2.38 -9.82 4.43
CA THR A 131 -2.37 -9.80 2.96
C THR A 131 -3.64 -10.34 2.31
N HIS A 132 -4.23 -9.57 1.39
CA HIS A 132 -5.21 -10.02 0.39
C HIS A 132 -4.97 -11.50 0.06
N GLY A 133 -5.86 -12.40 0.53
CA GLY A 133 -5.63 -13.84 0.43
C GLY A 133 -5.96 -14.64 1.69
N GLN A 134 -6.18 -13.99 2.83
CA GLN A 134 -6.46 -14.67 4.10
C GLN A 134 -7.57 -14.00 4.90
N CYS A 135 -8.39 -14.82 5.55
CA CYS A 135 -9.40 -14.37 6.50
C CYS A 135 -8.75 -13.94 7.83
N SER A 136 -9.30 -12.92 8.49
CA SER A 136 -8.78 -12.37 9.75
C SER A 136 -9.85 -12.30 10.84
N PHE A 137 -9.87 -13.28 11.74
CA PHE A 137 -10.83 -13.33 12.85
C PHE A 137 -10.23 -12.84 14.17
N GLN A 138 -11.02 -12.16 15.00
CA GLN A 138 -10.64 -11.82 16.38
C GLN A 138 -10.44 -13.07 17.26
N SER A 139 -11.19 -14.15 16.98
CA SER A 139 -11.05 -15.47 17.58
C SER A 139 -11.24 -16.51 16.48
N GLN A 140 -10.43 -17.57 16.51
CA GLN A 140 -10.56 -18.65 15.53
C GLN A 140 -11.98 -19.24 15.58
N PRO A 141 -12.73 -19.22 14.48
CA PRO A 141 -14.07 -19.78 14.42
C PRO A 141 -14.03 -21.30 14.31
N ALA A 142 -15.07 -21.97 14.83
CA ALA A 142 -15.29 -23.40 14.60
C ALA A 142 -15.73 -23.69 13.16
N THR A 143 -16.58 -22.82 12.61
CA THR A 143 -17.05 -22.93 11.22
C THR A 143 -15.85 -22.81 10.26
N PRO A 144 -15.72 -23.74 9.29
CA PRO A 144 -14.64 -23.66 8.33
C PRO A 144 -14.85 -22.51 7.34
N HIS A 145 -13.73 -21.94 6.88
CA HIS A 145 -13.69 -20.79 5.99
C HIS A 145 -12.50 -20.87 5.05
N TYR A 146 -12.57 -20.11 3.97
CA TYR A 146 -11.47 -19.96 3.02
C TYR A 146 -11.53 -18.59 2.37
N TRP A 147 -10.46 -18.21 1.68
CA TRP A 147 -10.41 -16.99 0.89
C TRP A 147 -10.86 -17.26 -0.54
N GLU A 148 -11.90 -16.56 -0.98
CA GLU A 148 -12.39 -16.62 -2.35
C GLU A 148 -12.30 -15.25 -3.02
N PRO A 149 -11.39 -15.04 -3.99
CA PRO A 149 -11.23 -13.74 -4.66
C PRO A 149 -12.49 -13.23 -5.39
N ALA A 150 -13.42 -14.12 -5.73
CA ALA A 150 -14.69 -13.79 -6.37
C ALA A 150 -15.83 -13.50 -5.37
N CYS A 151 -15.64 -13.77 -4.07
CA CYS A 151 -16.65 -13.51 -3.05
C CYS A 151 -16.90 -12.01 -2.89
N ARG A 152 -18.16 -11.62 -2.78
CA ARG A 152 -18.60 -10.23 -2.62
C ARG A 152 -19.69 -10.14 -1.55
N ARG A 153 -19.84 -8.98 -0.93
CA ARG A 153 -20.92 -8.75 0.06
C ARG A 153 -22.29 -9.07 -0.55
N GLY A 154 -23.14 -9.73 0.22
CA GLY A 154 -24.47 -10.17 -0.22
C GLY A 154 -24.53 -11.58 -0.81
N ILE A 155 -23.39 -12.18 -1.16
CA ILE A 155 -23.32 -13.59 -1.54
C ILE A 155 -23.23 -14.46 -0.27
N THR A 156 -23.99 -15.56 -0.21
CA THR A 156 -24.01 -16.47 0.94
C THR A 156 -22.62 -16.98 1.29
N GLY A 157 -22.25 -16.80 2.56
CA GLY A 157 -20.96 -17.20 3.12
C GLY A 157 -19.89 -16.11 3.07
N CYS A 158 -19.98 -15.13 2.17
CA CYS A 158 -18.99 -14.06 2.05
C CYS A 158 -19.03 -13.08 3.24
N TRP A 159 -17.97 -12.27 3.40
CA TRP A 159 -17.80 -11.37 4.54
C TRP A 159 -17.70 -12.12 5.88
N ALA A 160 -17.11 -13.31 5.86
CA ALA A 160 -17.12 -14.22 7.00
C ALA A 160 -16.40 -13.66 8.23
N ASP A 161 -15.28 -12.98 8.04
CA ASP A 161 -14.46 -12.41 9.11
C ASP A 161 -14.88 -10.99 9.53
N GLY A 162 -15.92 -10.43 8.90
CA GLY A 162 -16.40 -9.08 9.22
C GLY A 162 -15.55 -7.96 8.62
N ILE A 163 -14.48 -8.28 7.88
CA ILE A 163 -13.47 -7.32 7.41
C ILE A 163 -13.26 -7.43 5.89
N HIS A 164 -13.19 -8.65 5.35
CA HIS A 164 -12.88 -8.94 3.96
C HIS A 164 -14.07 -9.56 3.23
N ALA A 165 -14.41 -9.02 2.06
CA ALA A 165 -15.51 -9.56 1.27
C ALA A 165 -15.24 -10.95 0.73
N GLU A 166 -13.97 -11.23 0.46
CA GLU A 166 -13.41 -12.47 -0.07
C GLU A 166 -13.38 -13.60 0.95
N CYS A 167 -13.40 -13.28 2.25
CA CYS A 167 -13.46 -14.32 3.27
C CYS A 167 -14.83 -14.99 3.24
N ARG A 168 -14.86 -16.32 3.03
CA ARG A 168 -16.08 -17.09 2.86
C ARG A 168 -16.18 -18.26 3.84
N TRP A 169 -17.32 -18.38 4.52
CA TRP A 169 -17.70 -19.58 5.24
C TRP A 169 -18.06 -20.73 4.30
N CYS A 170 -17.74 -21.96 4.68
CA CYS A 170 -18.03 -23.17 3.89
C CYS A 170 -18.36 -24.37 4.79
N GLY A 171 -18.82 -25.48 4.20
CA GLY A 171 -18.80 -26.83 4.76
C GLY A 171 -19.73 -27.13 5.94
N GLU A 172 -20.24 -26.13 6.66
CA GLU A 172 -20.97 -26.36 7.90
C GLU A 172 -22.21 -25.45 8.05
N GLY A 173 -23.20 -25.95 8.79
CA GLY A 173 -24.39 -25.20 9.18
C GLY A 173 -25.14 -24.60 7.97
N PRO A 174 -25.33 -23.27 7.91
CA PRO A 174 -25.99 -22.61 6.80
C PRO A 174 -25.14 -22.58 5.52
N TYR A 175 -23.86 -22.94 5.60
CA TYR A 175 -22.89 -22.92 4.49
C TYR A 175 -22.56 -24.32 3.96
N ARG A 176 -23.29 -25.36 4.38
CA ARG A 176 -23.08 -26.76 3.94
C ARG A 176 -23.14 -26.97 2.42
N SER A 177 -23.81 -26.07 1.69
CA SER A 177 -23.89 -26.11 0.22
C SER A 177 -22.68 -25.49 -0.48
N ILE A 178 -21.80 -24.83 0.28
CA ILE A 178 -20.56 -24.22 -0.21
C ILE A 178 -19.43 -25.19 0.13
N PRO A 179 -18.81 -25.84 -0.87
CA PRO A 179 -17.71 -26.76 -0.61
C PRO A 179 -16.50 -25.99 -0.07
N CYS A 180 -15.85 -26.54 0.96
CA CYS A 180 -14.54 -26.05 1.38
C CYS A 180 -13.47 -26.57 0.40
N PRO A 181 -12.47 -25.76 0.05
CA PRO A 181 -11.26 -26.27 -0.59
C PRO A 181 -10.60 -27.32 0.30
N GLU A 182 -10.02 -28.35 -0.31
CA GLU A 182 -9.20 -29.37 0.39
C GLU A 182 -7.80 -28.86 0.73
#